data_AF-A0A5A9EBM6-F1
#
_entry.id   AF-A0A5A9EBM6-F1
#
_cell.length_a   1.000
_cell.length_b   1.000
_cell.length_c   1.000
_cell.angle_alpha   90.00
_cell.angle_beta   90.00
_cell.angle_gamma   90.00
#
_symmetry.space_group_name_H-M   'P 1'
#
loop_
_entity.id
_entity.type
_entity.pdbx_description
1 polymer ?
#
loop_
_entity_poly.entity_id
_entity_poly.type
_entity_poly.pdbx_seq_one_letter_code
_entity_poly.pdbx_strand_id
1 'polypeptide(L)'
;MNMLAKLPARRWWYLMPIIFITYSLAYLDRANYGFAAAAGIEHDLGITQGTASLIGALFFLGYFFFQVPGAMYAVKHSVRKMIFYSLILWGLCAAATGFVSNIPTLMAIRFILGIVEAAVMPAMLIYISNWFTKTERSRANTFLILGNPVTVLWMSIVSGYLIEAWGWREMFIIEGIPAVIWAFCWVILVRDKPADAGWLSEQEKQALQQAMDREQRDIKPMRNYGEAMRSRSVIMLCAVHALWSIGVYGFMMWMPSILKNAAQMDIVAVGWLAAVPYLAAICLMLTVSWLSDKFQNRKLFIWPLLLIAAIAFFASWLLGNQSFWLSYALLVVAAACMYAPYGPFFALIPELLPRNVSGVSMGMINSFGALGAFLGAWLVGYLNGVTGGPGVSYTFMAIALLASVVLMYCVRAQNETTSPSAEMATR
;
A
#
# COMPACT_ATOMS: atom_id res chain seq x y z
N MET A 1 0.18 38.33 1.32
CA MET A 1 0.17 36.97 0.75
C MET A 1 0.50 35.97 1.86
N ASN A 2 -0.51 35.31 2.43
CA ASN A 2 -0.50 34.67 3.76
C ASN A 2 0.66 33.69 3.99
N MET A 3 1.46 33.94 5.04
CA MET A 3 2.53 33.05 5.54
C MET A 3 2.00 31.62 5.79
N LEU A 4 0.77 31.50 6.29
CA LEU A 4 0.09 30.22 6.53
C LEU A 4 -0.24 29.43 5.26
N ALA A 5 -0.34 30.06 4.08
CA ALA A 5 -0.54 29.37 2.82
C ALA A 5 0.79 28.86 2.20
N LYS A 6 1.92 29.50 2.54
CA LYS A 6 3.25 29.11 2.04
C LYS A 6 3.86 27.91 2.77
N LEU A 7 3.53 27.74 4.06
CA LEU A 7 4.04 26.67 4.92
C LEU A 7 3.61 25.26 4.43
N PRO A 8 2.34 25.04 4.01
CA PRO A 8 1.95 23.87 3.23
C PRO A 8 2.83 23.63 2.00
N ALA A 9 2.92 24.59 1.08
CA ALA A 9 3.62 24.40 -0.19
C ALA A 9 5.10 24.00 0.00
N ARG A 10 5.79 24.60 0.98
CA ARG A 10 7.18 24.21 1.31
C ARG A 10 7.29 22.78 1.81
N ARG A 11 6.47 22.36 2.78
CA ARG A 11 6.46 20.96 3.28
C ARG A 11 6.22 19.97 2.15
N TRP A 12 5.27 20.27 1.27
CA TRP A 12 4.96 19.44 0.13
C TRP A 12 6.16 19.28 -0.82
N TRP A 13 6.82 20.39 -1.19
CA TRP A 13 7.99 20.37 -2.08
C TRP A 13 9.21 19.64 -1.51
N TYR A 14 9.48 19.79 -0.21
CA TYR A 14 10.65 19.12 0.40
C TYR A 14 10.40 17.65 0.70
N LEU A 15 9.19 17.27 1.12
CA LEU A 15 8.93 15.94 1.66
C LEU A 15 8.35 14.96 0.63
N MET A 16 7.40 15.39 -0.20
CA MET A 16 6.68 14.47 -1.09
C MET A 16 7.60 13.80 -2.12
N PRO A 17 8.54 14.49 -2.80
CA PRO A 17 9.44 13.82 -3.73
C PRO A 17 10.29 12.75 -3.05
N ILE A 18 10.80 13.03 -1.85
CA ILE A 18 11.63 12.08 -1.10
C ILE A 18 10.82 10.83 -0.72
N ILE A 19 9.61 11.05 -0.19
CA ILE A 19 8.70 9.97 0.22
C ILE A 19 8.29 9.15 -1.00
N PHE A 20 7.93 9.82 -2.10
CA PHE A 20 7.52 9.19 -3.34
C PHE A 20 8.64 8.32 -3.93
N ILE A 21 9.86 8.86 -4.06
CA ILE A 21 11.01 8.10 -4.58
C ILE A 21 11.30 6.89 -3.70
N THR A 22 11.36 7.08 -2.38
CA THR A 22 11.67 5.97 -1.44
C THR A 22 10.66 4.83 -1.56
N TYR A 23 9.37 5.16 -1.62
CA TYR A 23 8.33 4.14 -1.71
C TYR A 23 8.16 3.57 -3.11
N SER A 24 8.48 4.35 -4.15
CA SER A 24 8.56 3.85 -5.53
C SER A 24 9.65 2.80 -5.66
N LEU A 25 10.85 3.07 -5.15
CA LEU A 25 11.90 2.07 -5.10
C LEU A 25 11.43 0.82 -4.33
N ALA A 26 10.71 0.94 -3.22
CA ALA A 26 10.21 -0.25 -2.49
C ALA A 26 9.24 -1.11 -3.33
N TYR A 27 8.47 -0.51 -4.23
CA TYR A 27 7.61 -1.25 -5.16
C TYR A 27 8.35 -1.82 -6.36
N LEU A 28 9.52 -1.29 -6.67
CA LEU A 28 10.41 -1.79 -7.72
C LEU A 28 10.70 -3.27 -7.43
N ASP A 29 11.27 -3.58 -6.26
CA ASP A 29 11.64 -4.96 -5.91
C ASP A 29 10.44 -5.92 -5.85
N ARG A 30 9.30 -5.43 -5.37
CA ARG A 30 8.05 -6.22 -5.31
C ARG A 30 7.55 -6.61 -6.70
N ALA A 31 7.67 -5.72 -7.67
CA ALA A 31 7.24 -5.97 -9.05
C ALA A 31 8.25 -6.85 -9.82
N ASN A 32 9.54 -6.75 -9.50
CA ASN A 32 10.63 -7.43 -10.21
C ASN A 32 10.47 -8.94 -10.29
N TYR A 33 9.95 -9.58 -9.23
CA TYR A 33 9.67 -11.02 -9.30
C TYR A 33 8.69 -11.37 -10.41
N GLY A 34 7.64 -10.58 -10.60
CA GLY A 34 6.65 -10.80 -11.65
C GLY A 34 7.25 -10.66 -13.05
N PHE A 35 8.15 -9.68 -13.24
CA PHE A 35 8.85 -9.51 -14.52
C PHE A 35 9.86 -10.65 -14.78
N ALA A 36 10.61 -11.08 -13.76
CA ALA A 36 11.50 -12.23 -13.86
C ALA A 36 10.76 -13.55 -14.11
N ALA A 37 9.57 -13.72 -13.50
CA ALA A 37 8.65 -14.84 -13.78
C ALA A 37 8.27 -14.87 -15.26
N ALA A 38 7.85 -13.73 -15.81
CA ALA A 38 7.55 -13.59 -17.22
C ALA A 38 8.78 -13.82 -18.13
N ALA A 39 9.99 -13.51 -17.65
CA ALA A 39 11.25 -13.69 -18.37
C ALA A 39 11.83 -15.12 -18.32
N GLY A 40 11.22 -16.04 -17.58
CA GLY A 40 11.61 -17.44 -17.58
C GLY A 40 12.44 -17.92 -16.38
N ILE A 41 12.51 -17.17 -15.26
CA ILE A 41 13.11 -17.68 -14.00
C ILE A 41 12.50 -19.04 -13.57
N GLU A 42 11.23 -19.26 -13.91
CA GLU A 42 10.53 -20.51 -13.62
C GLU A 42 11.10 -21.69 -14.40
N HIS A 43 11.45 -21.48 -15.67
CA HIS A 43 12.07 -22.49 -16.51
C HIS A 43 13.53 -22.75 -16.09
N ASP A 44 14.29 -21.68 -15.82
CA ASP A 44 15.69 -21.76 -15.40
C ASP A 44 15.90 -22.55 -14.10
N LEU A 45 14.98 -22.40 -13.14
CA LEU A 45 15.09 -22.99 -11.80
C LEU A 45 14.17 -24.21 -11.59
N GLY A 46 13.39 -24.60 -12.60
CA GLY A 46 12.43 -25.71 -12.51
C GLY A 46 11.28 -25.45 -11.53
N ILE A 47 10.78 -24.22 -11.46
CA ILE A 47 9.72 -23.80 -10.54
C ILE A 47 8.36 -24.25 -11.07
N THR A 48 7.60 -24.97 -10.24
CA THR A 48 6.19 -25.30 -10.57
C THR A 48 5.28 -24.10 -10.36
N GLN A 49 4.13 -24.03 -11.06
CA GLN A 49 3.18 -22.91 -10.92
C GLN A 49 2.73 -22.65 -9.46
N GLY A 50 2.51 -23.70 -8.68
CA GLY A 50 2.16 -23.58 -7.26
C GLY A 50 3.30 -22.99 -6.43
N THR A 51 4.53 -23.41 -6.71
CA THR A 51 5.74 -22.88 -6.08
C THR A 51 5.99 -21.42 -6.48
N ALA A 52 5.76 -21.05 -7.74
CA ALA A 52 5.92 -19.67 -8.22
C ALA A 52 5.00 -18.69 -7.48
N SER A 53 3.73 -19.08 -7.29
CA SER A 53 2.75 -18.30 -6.52
C SER A 53 3.18 -18.15 -5.06
N LEU A 54 3.72 -19.21 -4.45
CA LEU A 54 4.26 -19.16 -3.09
C LEU A 54 5.48 -18.24 -2.98
N ILE A 55 6.45 -18.36 -3.89
CA ILE A 55 7.66 -17.51 -3.92
C ILE A 55 7.27 -16.02 -4.00
N GLY A 56 6.35 -15.67 -4.90
CA GLY A 56 5.84 -14.30 -5.03
C GLY A 56 5.11 -13.80 -3.77
N ALA A 57 4.46 -14.70 -3.05
CA ALA A 57 3.72 -14.36 -1.83
C ALA A 57 4.61 -14.28 -0.58
N LEU A 58 5.74 -15.01 -0.50
CA LEU A 58 6.61 -15.08 0.70
C LEU A 58 7.10 -13.73 1.20
N PHE A 59 7.28 -12.75 0.31
CA PHE A 59 7.56 -11.37 0.69
C PHE A 59 6.53 -10.84 1.69
N PHE A 60 5.23 -11.00 1.41
CA PHE A 60 4.16 -10.53 2.28
C PHE A 60 4.13 -11.24 3.63
N LEU A 61 4.60 -12.49 3.69
CA LEU A 61 4.67 -13.24 4.95
C LEU A 61 5.78 -12.71 5.86
N GLY A 62 6.97 -12.43 5.31
CA GLY A 62 8.04 -11.76 6.06
C GLY A 62 7.60 -10.36 6.53
N TYR A 63 6.90 -9.65 5.65
CA TYR A 63 6.30 -8.35 5.95
C TYR A 63 5.31 -8.41 7.12
N PHE A 64 4.39 -9.38 7.12
CA PHE A 64 3.40 -9.59 8.17
C PHE A 64 4.04 -9.73 9.55
N PHE A 65 5.00 -10.65 9.71
CA PHE A 65 5.58 -10.97 11.02
C PHE A 65 6.39 -9.80 11.63
N PHE A 66 7.08 -9.01 10.80
CA PHE A 66 8.04 -8.01 11.29
C PHE A 66 7.53 -6.57 11.26
N GLN A 67 6.34 -6.34 10.72
CA GLN A 67 5.82 -4.98 10.60
C GLN A 67 5.39 -4.37 11.94
N VAL A 68 4.80 -5.15 12.85
CA VAL A 68 4.46 -4.66 14.20
C VAL A 68 5.73 -4.37 15.03
N PRO A 69 6.72 -5.29 15.14
CA PRO A 69 8.01 -4.99 15.74
C PRO A 69 8.71 -3.77 15.13
N GLY A 70 8.73 -3.68 13.80
CA GLY A 70 9.31 -2.57 13.06
C GLY A 70 8.64 -1.24 13.37
N ALA A 71 7.30 -1.21 13.44
CA ALA A 71 6.55 -0.01 13.82
C ALA A 71 6.84 0.42 15.27
N MET A 72 6.91 -0.53 16.21
CA MET A 72 7.30 -0.22 17.60
C MET A 72 8.72 0.36 17.69
N TYR A 73 9.65 -0.19 16.91
CA TYR A 73 11.02 0.33 16.84
C TYR A 73 11.03 1.75 16.26
N ALA A 74 10.31 2.00 15.16
CA ALA A 74 10.19 3.29 14.49
C ALA A 74 9.63 4.39 15.40
N VAL A 75 8.63 4.07 16.23
CA VAL A 75 8.03 5.02 17.18
C VAL A 75 8.99 5.39 18.32
N LYS A 76 9.79 4.43 18.79
CA LYS A 76 10.72 4.64 19.93
C LYS A 76 12.04 5.27 19.51
N HIS A 77 12.49 5.01 18.29
CA HIS A 77 13.79 5.44 17.78
C HIS A 77 13.60 6.44 16.63
N SER A 78 14.46 6.36 15.62
CA SER A 78 14.51 7.29 14.50
C SER A 78 14.01 6.60 13.23
N VAL A 79 12.98 7.16 12.61
CA VAL A 79 12.46 6.75 11.30
C VAL A 79 13.56 6.91 10.24
N ARG A 80 14.31 8.01 10.30
CA ARG A 80 15.45 8.31 9.43
C ARG A 80 16.48 7.19 9.44
N LYS A 81 16.96 6.77 10.62
CA LYS A 81 17.97 5.70 10.75
C LYS A 81 17.41 4.34 10.30
N MET A 82 16.17 4.04 10.67
CA MET A 82 15.56 2.76 10.30
C MET A 82 15.43 2.60 8.79
N ILE A 83 14.88 3.61 8.10
CA ILE A 83 14.74 3.58 6.63
C ILE A 83 16.12 3.54 5.94
N PHE A 84 17.13 4.23 6.49
CA PHE A 84 18.50 4.14 5.96
C PHE A 84 19.04 2.71 5.96
N TYR A 85 18.99 2.02 7.10
CA TYR A 85 19.45 0.63 7.18
C TYR A 85 18.57 -0.32 6.35
N SER A 86 17.25 -0.11 6.34
CA SER A 86 16.36 -0.88 5.47
C SER A 86 16.73 -0.72 4.00
N LEU A 87 16.95 0.49 3.48
CA LEU A 87 17.32 0.74 2.08
C LEU A 87 18.60 0.01 1.67
N ILE A 88 19.62 0.00 2.54
CA ILE A 88 20.88 -0.72 2.26
C ILE A 88 20.63 -2.22 2.24
N LEU A 89 20.04 -2.78 3.31
CA LEU A 89 19.83 -4.22 3.44
C LEU A 89 18.91 -4.75 2.33
N TRP A 90 17.87 -4.00 2.00
CA TRP A 90 16.93 -4.38 0.95
C TRP A 90 17.60 -4.29 -0.43
N GLY A 91 18.31 -3.20 -0.76
CA GLY A 91 19.03 -3.11 -2.04
C GLY A 91 20.06 -4.24 -2.23
N LEU A 92 20.76 -4.62 -1.16
CA LEU A 92 21.66 -5.77 -1.17
C LEU A 92 20.92 -7.11 -1.37
N CYS A 93 19.77 -7.31 -0.70
CA CYS A 93 18.98 -8.53 -0.87
C CYS A 93 18.34 -8.61 -2.28
N ALA A 94 17.93 -7.47 -2.84
CA ALA A 94 17.40 -7.37 -4.19
C ALA A 94 18.47 -7.80 -5.19
N ALA A 95 19.68 -7.22 -5.12
CA ALA A 95 20.81 -7.59 -5.95
C ALA A 95 21.25 -9.05 -5.75
N ALA A 96 21.22 -9.54 -4.50
CA ALA A 96 21.53 -10.94 -4.18
C ALA A 96 20.62 -11.95 -4.90
N THR A 97 19.41 -11.55 -5.28
CA THR A 97 18.48 -12.41 -6.04
C THR A 97 19.08 -12.80 -7.40
N GLY A 98 19.82 -11.91 -8.07
CA GLY A 98 20.44 -12.19 -9.36
C GLY A 98 21.45 -13.35 -9.33
N PHE A 99 21.99 -13.67 -8.15
CA PHE A 99 22.96 -14.75 -7.96
C PHE A 99 22.33 -16.08 -7.54
N VAL A 100 21.00 -16.16 -7.46
CA VAL A 100 20.31 -17.36 -6.99
C VAL A 100 20.31 -18.45 -8.07
N SER A 101 20.61 -19.67 -7.63
CA SER A 101 20.66 -20.88 -8.47
C SER A 101 19.69 -21.98 -8.05
N ASN A 102 18.94 -21.80 -6.95
CA ASN A 102 18.05 -22.83 -6.43
C ASN A 102 16.81 -22.23 -5.75
N ILE A 103 15.72 -23.01 -5.74
CA ILE A 103 14.40 -22.61 -5.21
C ILE A 103 14.46 -22.25 -3.71
N PRO A 104 15.08 -23.05 -2.82
CA PRO A 104 15.14 -22.71 -1.39
C PRO A 104 15.81 -21.36 -1.10
N THR A 105 16.93 -21.04 -1.78
CA THR A 105 17.60 -19.73 -1.62
C THR A 105 16.71 -18.59 -2.13
N LEU A 106 15.99 -18.79 -3.24
CA LEU A 106 15.04 -17.79 -3.75
C LEU A 106 13.93 -17.51 -2.73
N MET A 107 13.35 -18.57 -2.16
CA MET A 107 12.32 -18.46 -1.12
C MET A 107 12.83 -17.73 0.11
N ALA A 108 14.05 -18.06 0.57
CA ALA A 108 14.67 -17.41 1.72
C ALA A 108 14.91 -15.91 1.47
N ILE A 109 15.48 -15.54 0.32
CA ILE A 109 15.70 -14.13 -0.03
C ILE A 109 14.39 -13.36 -0.12
N ARG A 110 13.34 -13.93 -0.74
CA ARG A 110 12.01 -13.28 -0.81
C ARG A 110 11.42 -13.04 0.58
N PHE A 111 11.54 -13.99 1.49
CA PHE A 111 11.09 -13.83 2.87
C PHE A 111 11.90 -12.76 3.62
N ILE A 112 13.23 -12.76 3.48
CA ILE A 112 14.13 -11.77 4.11
C ILE A 112 13.86 -10.36 3.58
N LEU A 113 13.61 -10.20 2.27
CA LEU A 113 13.19 -8.93 1.68
C LEU A 113 11.93 -8.39 2.36
N GLY A 114 10.94 -9.27 2.58
CA GLY A 114 9.74 -8.96 3.35
C GLY A 114 10.05 -8.44 4.76
N ILE A 115 10.98 -9.09 5.47
CA ILE A 115 11.42 -8.68 6.82
C ILE A 115 12.04 -7.28 6.81
N VAL A 116 12.98 -7.05 5.89
CA VAL A 116 13.76 -5.81 5.81
C VAL A 116 12.89 -4.62 5.43
N GLU A 117 11.92 -4.83 4.54
CA GLU A 117 10.98 -3.79 4.12
C GLU A 117 9.78 -3.58 5.06
N ALA A 118 9.50 -4.53 5.97
CA ALA A 118 8.30 -4.55 6.81
C ALA A 118 8.04 -3.21 7.53
N ALA A 119 9.11 -2.56 7.97
CA ALA A 119 9.06 -1.35 8.75
C ALA A 119 8.94 -0.06 7.91
N VAL A 120 9.17 -0.11 6.59
CA VAL A 120 9.23 1.08 5.73
C VAL A 120 7.87 1.78 5.66
N MET A 121 6.80 1.06 5.33
CA MET A 121 5.46 1.65 5.22
C MET A 121 4.95 2.29 6.52
N PRO A 122 4.97 1.61 7.69
CA PRO A 122 4.45 2.20 8.91
C PRO A 122 5.32 3.39 9.33
N ALA A 123 6.64 3.33 9.11
CA ALA A 123 7.51 4.45 9.39
C ALA A 123 7.23 5.66 8.51
N MET A 124 6.92 5.46 7.22
CA MET A 124 6.50 6.53 6.32
C MET A 124 5.15 7.11 6.73
N LEU A 125 4.19 6.29 7.14
CA LEU A 125 2.90 6.77 7.63
C LEU A 125 3.04 7.56 8.94
N ILE A 126 3.89 7.08 9.86
CA ILE A 126 4.27 7.81 11.08
C ILE A 126 4.94 9.14 10.72
N TYR A 127 5.87 9.11 9.76
CA TYR A 127 6.53 10.31 9.26
C TYR A 127 5.52 11.31 8.72
N ILE A 128 4.63 10.90 7.83
CA ILE A 128 3.57 11.77 7.30
C ILE A 128 2.68 12.30 8.43
N SER A 129 2.33 11.48 9.41
CA SER A 129 1.53 11.92 10.57
C SER A 129 2.23 12.98 11.44
N ASN A 130 3.57 12.97 11.45
CA ASN A 130 4.39 13.95 12.17
C ASN A 130 4.57 15.28 11.43
N TRP A 131 4.35 15.27 10.11
CA TRP A 131 4.61 16.42 9.24
C TRP A 131 3.36 17.04 8.63
N PHE A 132 2.23 16.33 8.59
CA PHE A 132 0.98 16.77 7.92
C PHE A 132 -0.24 16.75 8.84
N THR A 133 -1.03 17.82 8.76
CA THR A 133 -2.28 18.00 9.50
C THR A 133 -3.39 17.15 8.89
N LYS A 134 -4.48 16.95 9.64
CA LYS A 134 -5.69 16.23 9.23
C LYS A 134 -6.20 16.71 7.86
N THR A 135 -6.13 17.99 7.55
CA THR A 135 -6.59 18.59 6.28
C THR A 135 -5.74 18.24 5.04
N GLU A 136 -4.57 17.63 5.23
CA GLU A 136 -3.62 17.31 4.15
C GLU A 136 -3.21 15.84 4.14
N ARG A 137 -3.47 15.13 5.24
CA ARG A 137 -2.95 13.79 5.51
C ARG A 137 -3.43 12.75 4.50
N SER A 138 -4.67 12.85 4.02
CA SER A 138 -5.19 11.91 3.01
C SER A 138 -4.43 12.03 1.71
N ARG A 139 -4.22 13.25 1.22
CA ARG A 139 -3.43 13.48 0.01
C ARG A 139 -1.97 13.06 0.21
N ALA A 140 -1.33 13.38 1.34
CA ALA A 140 0.05 12.97 1.60
C ALA A 140 0.21 11.43 1.63
N ASN A 141 -0.73 10.71 2.26
CA ASN A 141 -0.78 9.25 2.23
C ASN A 141 -1.03 8.71 0.82
N THR A 142 -1.89 9.35 0.04
CA THR A 142 -2.09 9.00 -1.37
C THR A 142 -0.79 9.16 -2.16
N PHE A 143 -0.05 10.25 -1.99
CA PHE A 143 1.23 10.45 -2.68
C PHE A 143 2.26 9.37 -2.34
N LEU A 144 2.34 8.94 -1.07
CA LEU A 144 3.12 7.77 -0.70
C LEU A 144 2.66 6.55 -1.52
N ILE A 145 1.37 6.23 -1.48
CA ILE A 145 0.84 4.97 -2.03
C ILE A 145 0.79 4.97 -3.57
N LEU A 146 0.75 6.14 -4.21
CA LEU A 146 0.90 6.30 -5.66
C LEU A 146 2.23 5.73 -6.17
N GLY A 147 3.24 5.60 -5.30
CA GLY A 147 4.47 4.89 -5.61
C GLY A 147 4.22 3.48 -6.14
N ASN A 148 3.14 2.79 -5.76
CA ASN A 148 2.78 1.49 -6.32
C ASN A 148 2.40 1.55 -7.82
N PRO A 149 1.22 2.08 -8.21
CA PRO A 149 0.79 2.03 -9.60
C PRO A 149 1.72 2.80 -10.53
N VAL A 150 2.33 3.90 -10.07
CA VAL A 150 3.27 4.67 -10.89
C VAL A 150 4.55 3.87 -11.15
N THR A 151 5.10 3.20 -10.13
CA THR A 151 6.31 2.39 -10.31
C THR A 151 6.10 1.24 -11.26
N VAL A 152 5.01 0.50 -11.10
CA VAL A 152 4.71 -0.63 -12.00
C VAL A 152 4.64 -0.18 -13.46
N LEU A 153 4.06 0.99 -13.75
CA LEU A 153 3.95 1.52 -15.11
C LEU A 153 5.32 1.75 -15.76
N TRP A 154 6.20 2.54 -15.15
CA TRP A 154 7.50 2.84 -15.76
C TRP A 154 8.50 1.69 -15.62
N MET A 155 8.44 0.91 -14.55
CA MET A 155 9.31 -0.26 -14.37
C MET A 155 9.04 -1.36 -15.37
N SER A 156 7.79 -1.60 -15.76
CA SER A 156 7.50 -2.61 -16.80
C SER A 156 8.29 -2.38 -18.09
N ILE A 157 8.53 -1.11 -18.44
CA ILE A 157 9.34 -0.70 -19.59
C ILE A 157 10.82 -0.91 -19.30
N VAL A 158 11.32 -0.39 -18.17
CA VAL A 158 12.74 -0.47 -17.78
C VAL A 158 13.18 -1.93 -17.60
N SER A 159 12.48 -2.72 -16.80
CA SER A 159 12.76 -4.14 -16.59
C SER A 159 12.73 -4.92 -17.91
N GLY A 160 11.80 -4.60 -18.82
CA GLY A 160 11.73 -5.23 -20.14
C GLY A 160 13.02 -5.05 -20.95
N TYR A 161 13.51 -3.82 -21.06
CA TYR A 161 14.78 -3.55 -21.76
C TYR A 161 16.00 -4.17 -21.05
N LEU A 162 16.03 -4.16 -19.71
CA LEU A 162 17.10 -4.80 -18.94
C LEU A 162 17.14 -6.31 -19.17
N ILE A 163 15.97 -6.96 -19.17
CA ILE A 163 15.83 -8.39 -19.44
C ILE A 163 16.28 -8.72 -20.88
N GLU A 164 15.85 -7.92 -21.86
CA GLU A 164 16.23 -8.13 -23.26
C GLU A 164 17.74 -8.00 -23.48
N ALA A 165 18.37 -7.02 -22.82
CA ALA A 165 19.80 -6.75 -22.98
C ALA A 165 20.70 -7.74 -22.20
N TRP A 166 20.34 -8.08 -20.96
CA TRP A 166 21.23 -8.76 -20.01
C TRP A 166 20.60 -9.93 -19.24
N GLY A 167 19.30 -10.16 -19.43
CA GLY A 167 18.56 -11.21 -18.75
C GLY A 167 18.11 -10.83 -17.33
N TRP A 168 17.30 -11.71 -16.73
CA TRP A 168 16.64 -11.44 -15.45
C TRP A 168 17.61 -11.34 -14.26
N ARG A 169 18.77 -12.00 -14.33
CA ARG A 169 19.77 -11.99 -13.24
C ARG A 169 20.38 -10.60 -13.07
N GLU A 170 20.84 -10.03 -14.18
CA GLU A 170 21.45 -8.70 -14.19
C GLU A 170 20.41 -7.60 -13.92
N MET A 171 19.15 -7.80 -14.34
CA MET A 171 18.03 -6.92 -13.97
C MET A 171 17.95 -6.74 -12.44
N PHE A 172 17.92 -7.83 -11.65
CA PHE A 172 17.90 -7.74 -10.18
C PHE A 172 19.13 -7.02 -9.60
N ILE A 173 20.32 -7.28 -10.15
CA ILE A 173 21.57 -6.67 -9.69
C ILE A 173 21.55 -5.16 -9.92
N ILE A 174 21.20 -4.74 -11.14
CA ILE A 174 21.14 -3.33 -11.54
C ILE A 174 20.08 -2.59 -10.73
N GLU A 175 18.91 -3.19 -10.54
CA GLU A 175 17.78 -2.58 -9.86
C GLU A 175 17.95 -2.46 -8.34
N GLY A 176 18.80 -3.28 -7.72
CA GLY A 176 19.16 -3.14 -6.31
C GLY A 176 20.06 -1.93 -6.00
N ILE A 177 20.86 -1.47 -6.97
CA ILE A 177 21.84 -0.39 -6.80
C ILE A 177 21.18 0.97 -6.46
N PRO A 178 20.13 1.42 -7.18
CA PRO A 178 19.43 2.67 -6.86
C PRO A 178 18.95 2.78 -5.42
N ALA A 179 18.49 1.69 -4.80
CA ALA A 179 18.04 1.69 -3.41
C ALA A 179 19.20 2.01 -2.42
N VAL A 180 20.38 1.43 -2.66
CA VAL A 180 21.57 1.67 -1.84
C VAL A 180 22.05 3.12 -2.01
N ILE A 181 22.11 3.64 -3.23
CA ILE A 181 22.46 5.04 -3.49
C ILE A 181 21.47 5.97 -2.79
N TRP A 182 20.17 5.67 -2.93
CA TRP A 182 19.11 6.45 -2.33
C TRP A 182 19.16 6.44 -0.80
N ALA A 183 19.68 5.39 -0.15
CA ALA A 183 19.90 5.36 1.30
C ALA A 183 20.75 6.56 1.77
N PHE A 184 21.85 6.85 1.07
CA PHE A 184 22.73 7.97 1.41
C PHE A 184 22.05 9.32 1.16
N CYS A 185 21.30 9.44 0.07
CA CYS A 185 20.47 10.63 -0.18
C CYS A 185 19.43 10.83 0.95
N TRP A 186 18.74 9.75 1.35
CA TRP A 186 17.72 9.74 2.39
C TRP A 186 18.27 10.25 3.72
N VAL A 187 19.41 9.72 4.16
CA VAL A 187 19.98 10.13 5.45
C VAL A 187 20.38 11.60 5.43
N ILE A 188 20.81 12.16 4.30
CA ILE A 188 21.17 13.58 4.20
C ILE A 188 19.91 14.46 4.25
N LEU A 189 18.89 14.11 3.46
CA LEU A 189 17.72 14.96 3.21
C LEU A 189 16.64 14.90 4.30
N VAL A 190 16.48 13.77 5.00
CA VAL A 190 15.34 13.55 5.91
C VAL A 190 15.65 13.92 7.36
N ARG A 191 14.66 14.47 8.06
CA ARG A 191 14.69 14.78 9.49
C ARG A 191 13.43 14.22 10.15
N ASP A 192 13.56 13.56 11.30
CA ASP A 192 12.44 12.83 11.92
C ASP A 192 11.29 13.75 12.35
N LYS A 193 11.60 14.96 12.83
CA LYS A 193 10.63 15.89 13.37
C LYS A 193 10.74 17.26 12.69
N PRO A 194 9.62 18.01 12.59
CA PRO A 194 9.66 19.40 12.12
C PRO A 194 10.59 20.30 12.92
N ALA A 195 10.77 20.02 14.22
CA ALA A 195 11.67 20.77 15.10
C ALA A 195 13.14 20.76 14.62
N ASP A 196 13.57 19.65 14.02
CA ASP A 196 14.94 19.42 13.56
C ASP A 196 15.18 19.95 12.13
N ALA A 197 14.17 20.55 11.52
CA ALA A 197 14.21 21.05 10.15
C ALA A 197 14.88 22.42 10.09
N GLY A 198 16.04 22.51 9.43
CA GLY A 198 16.77 23.77 9.25
C GLY A 198 16.13 24.73 8.24
N TRP A 199 15.22 24.26 7.39
CA TRP A 199 14.54 25.06 6.38
C TRP A 199 13.21 25.66 6.86
N LEU A 200 12.78 25.33 8.09
CA LEU A 200 11.62 25.93 8.76
C LEU A 200 12.09 26.99 9.76
N SER A 201 11.43 28.15 9.78
CA SER A 201 11.60 29.13 10.86
C SER A 201 10.95 28.64 12.16
N GLU A 202 11.40 29.15 13.31
CA GLU A 202 10.84 28.80 14.61
C GLU A 202 9.34 29.08 14.73
N GLN A 203 8.86 30.15 14.09
CA GLN A 203 7.42 30.47 14.03
C GLN A 203 6.64 29.42 13.24
N GLU A 204 7.16 28.95 12.10
CA GLU A 204 6.53 27.91 11.29
C GLU A 204 6.49 26.57 12.04
N LYS A 205 7.57 26.22 12.76
CA LYS A 205 7.63 25.02 13.61
C LYS A 205 6.57 25.06 14.72
N GLN A 206 6.46 26.18 15.43
CA GLN A 206 5.46 26.35 16.49
C GLN A 206 4.04 26.31 15.95
N ALA A 207 3.76 26.96 14.81
CA ALA A 207 2.43 26.96 14.20
C ALA A 207 1.98 25.55 13.80
N LEU A 208 2.87 24.74 13.22
CA LEU A 208 2.58 23.34 12.87
C LEU A 208 2.33 22.51 14.13
N GLN A 209 3.19 22.63 15.14
CA GLN A 209 3.05 21.89 16.39
C GLN A 209 1.72 22.21 17.09
N GLN A 210 1.33 23.49 17.16
CA GLN A 210 0.05 23.91 17.71
C GLN A 210 -1.16 23.35 16.94
N ALA A 211 -1.09 23.31 15.60
CA ALA A 211 -2.15 22.73 14.77
C ALA A 211 -2.31 21.23 15.06
N MET A 212 -1.19 20.51 15.15
CA MET A 212 -1.19 19.07 15.46
C MET A 212 -1.68 18.78 16.88
N ASP A 213 -1.31 19.60 17.86
CA ASP A 213 -1.77 19.43 19.23
C ASP A 213 -3.28 19.65 19.35
N ARG A 214 -3.84 20.63 18.61
CA ARG A 214 -5.29 20.85 18.55
C ARG A 214 -6.05 19.62 18.04
N GLU A 215 -5.51 18.90 17.06
CA GLU A 215 -6.15 17.68 16.52
C GLU A 215 -6.19 16.52 17.52
N GLN A 216 -5.33 16.53 18.54
CA GLN A 216 -5.22 15.45 19.52
C GLN A 216 -5.89 15.77 20.87
N ARG A 217 -6.36 17.01 21.07
CA ARG A 217 -6.96 17.44 22.35
C ARG A 217 -8.14 16.59 22.79
N ASP A 218 -9.00 16.22 21.84
CA ASP A 218 -10.25 15.51 22.13
C ASP A 218 -10.09 13.98 22.11
N ILE A 219 -8.89 13.47 21.77
CA ILE A 219 -8.62 12.03 21.71
C ILE A 219 -8.02 11.57 23.03
N LYS A 220 -8.77 10.74 23.76
CA LYS A 220 -8.32 10.19 25.03
C LYS A 220 -7.05 9.34 24.85
N PRO A 221 -6.00 9.58 25.66
CA PRO A 221 -4.78 8.78 25.60
C PRO A 221 -5.04 7.33 26.04
N MET A 222 -4.43 6.38 25.36
CA MET A 222 -4.44 4.96 25.74
C MET A 222 -3.22 4.62 26.60
N ARG A 223 -3.35 3.70 27.57
CA ARG A 223 -2.28 3.41 28.55
C ARG A 223 -1.09 2.70 27.93
N ASN A 224 -1.30 1.81 26.96
CA ASN A 224 -0.23 1.05 26.33
C ASN A 224 -0.60 0.54 24.93
N TYR A 225 0.41 0.05 24.19
CA TYR A 225 0.23 -0.53 22.87
C TYR A 225 -0.69 -1.76 22.88
N GLY A 226 -0.67 -2.56 23.95
CA GLY A 226 -1.50 -3.76 24.07
C GLY A 226 -3.00 -3.47 24.14
N GLU A 227 -3.38 -2.35 24.77
CA GLU A 227 -4.75 -1.83 24.79
C GLU A 227 -5.18 -1.39 23.39
N ALA A 228 -4.33 -0.64 22.70
CA ALA A 228 -4.62 -0.17 21.34
C ALA A 228 -4.79 -1.33 20.36
N MET A 229 -3.90 -2.33 20.39
CA MET A 229 -3.96 -3.52 19.52
C MET A 229 -5.19 -4.41 19.79
N ARG A 230 -5.75 -4.38 21.00
CA ARG A 230 -6.98 -5.10 21.36
C ARG A 230 -8.24 -4.26 21.21
N SER A 231 -8.10 -2.98 20.86
CA SER A 231 -9.25 -2.11 20.68
C SER A 231 -10.10 -2.59 19.51
N ARG A 232 -11.42 -2.52 19.68
CA ARG A 232 -12.39 -2.92 18.65
C ARG A 232 -12.12 -2.20 17.32
N SER A 233 -11.79 -0.91 17.37
CA SER A 233 -11.50 -0.12 16.18
C SER A 233 -10.27 -0.64 15.42
N VAL A 234 -9.17 -0.96 16.12
CA VAL A 234 -7.95 -1.49 15.47
C VAL A 234 -8.21 -2.87 14.88
N ILE A 235 -8.86 -3.77 15.62
CA ILE A 235 -9.17 -5.12 15.12
C ILE A 235 -10.07 -5.06 13.87
N MET A 236 -11.09 -4.19 13.88
CA MET A 236 -11.96 -4.00 12.72
C MET A 236 -11.18 -3.45 11.53
N LEU A 237 -10.30 -2.45 11.72
CA LEU A 237 -9.47 -1.91 10.65
C LEU A 237 -8.46 -2.93 10.11
N CYS A 238 -7.90 -3.79 10.97
CA CYS A 238 -7.05 -4.92 10.56
C CYS A 238 -7.84 -5.87 9.64
N ALA A 239 -9.04 -6.26 10.06
CA ALA A 239 -9.90 -7.17 9.29
C ALA A 239 -10.34 -6.55 7.95
N VAL A 240 -10.74 -5.26 7.94
CA VAL A 240 -11.05 -4.51 6.72
C VAL A 240 -9.86 -4.54 5.77
N HIS A 241 -8.66 -4.19 6.26
CA HIS A 241 -7.49 -4.10 5.41
C HIS A 241 -7.01 -5.45 4.89
N ALA A 242 -7.08 -6.51 5.71
CA ALA A 242 -6.78 -7.87 5.27
C ALA A 242 -7.70 -8.32 4.14
N LEU A 243 -9.02 -8.21 4.34
CA LEU A 243 -10.02 -8.65 3.37
C LEU A 243 -9.99 -7.83 2.08
N TRP A 244 -9.78 -6.52 2.20
CA TRP A 244 -9.56 -5.65 1.04
C TRP A 244 -8.29 -6.03 0.28
N SER A 245 -7.18 -6.31 0.99
CA SER A 245 -5.90 -6.67 0.37
C SER A 245 -5.95 -8.01 -0.37
N ILE A 246 -6.77 -8.97 0.07
CA ILE A 246 -7.04 -10.21 -0.68
C ILE A 246 -7.56 -9.87 -2.08
N GLY A 247 -8.54 -8.98 -2.18
CA GLY A 247 -9.11 -8.56 -3.46
C GLY A 247 -8.10 -7.80 -4.33
N VAL A 248 -7.39 -6.82 -3.76
CA VAL A 248 -6.44 -5.99 -4.54
C VAL A 248 -5.26 -6.79 -5.08
N TYR A 249 -4.59 -7.56 -4.23
CA TYR A 249 -3.38 -8.27 -4.66
C TYR A 249 -3.71 -9.53 -5.47
N GLY A 250 -4.84 -10.18 -5.20
CA GLY A 250 -5.35 -11.23 -6.08
C GLY A 250 -5.71 -10.69 -7.47
N PHE A 251 -6.38 -9.54 -7.55
CA PHE A 251 -6.62 -8.85 -8.82
C PHE A 251 -5.31 -8.50 -9.54
N MET A 252 -4.37 -7.83 -8.86
CA MET A 252 -3.12 -7.35 -9.43
C MET A 252 -2.26 -8.49 -10.01
N MET A 253 -2.11 -9.60 -9.27
CA MET A 253 -1.29 -10.74 -9.72
C MET A 253 -1.88 -11.44 -10.95
N TRP A 254 -3.21 -11.51 -11.04
CA TRP A 254 -3.88 -12.34 -12.06
C TRP A 254 -4.42 -11.53 -13.24
N MET A 255 -4.49 -10.20 -13.13
CA MET A 255 -5.00 -9.32 -14.18
C MET A 255 -4.37 -9.58 -15.57
N PRO A 256 -3.04 -9.72 -15.73
CA PRO A 256 -2.46 -9.99 -17.05
C PRO A 256 -2.96 -11.31 -17.67
N SER A 257 -3.08 -12.36 -16.87
CA SER A 257 -3.60 -13.66 -17.34
C SER A 257 -5.08 -13.58 -17.71
N ILE A 258 -5.87 -12.79 -16.96
CA ILE A 258 -7.29 -12.56 -17.24
C ILE A 258 -7.44 -11.91 -18.61
N LEU A 259 -6.66 -10.86 -18.89
CA LEU A 259 -6.69 -10.14 -20.17
C LEU A 259 -6.23 -11.02 -21.33
N LYS A 260 -5.15 -11.78 -21.16
CA LYS A 260 -4.62 -12.68 -22.19
C LYS A 260 -5.63 -13.76 -22.61
N ASN A 261 -6.25 -14.41 -21.64
CA ASN A 261 -7.23 -15.47 -21.90
C ASN A 261 -8.54 -14.93 -22.50
N ALA A 262 -8.92 -13.69 -22.16
CA ALA A 262 -10.16 -13.10 -22.61
C ALA A 262 -10.06 -12.47 -24.01
N ALA A 263 -8.90 -11.95 -24.39
CA ALA A 263 -8.75 -11.17 -25.62
C ALA A 263 -8.12 -11.95 -26.80
N GLN A 264 -7.51 -13.13 -26.57
CA GLN A 264 -6.64 -13.82 -27.54
C GLN A 264 -5.65 -12.87 -28.25
N MET A 265 -5.23 -11.83 -27.54
CA MET A 265 -4.41 -10.76 -28.07
C MET A 265 -2.93 -11.08 -27.95
N ASP A 266 -2.14 -10.42 -28.81
CA ASP A 266 -0.70 -10.38 -28.66
C ASP A 266 -0.30 -9.74 -27.32
N ILE A 267 0.89 -10.12 -26.84
CA ILE A 267 1.40 -9.75 -25.51
C ILE A 267 1.56 -8.23 -25.34
N VAL A 268 1.86 -7.51 -26.44
CA VAL A 268 2.01 -6.04 -26.43
C VAL A 268 0.67 -5.36 -26.15
N ALA A 269 -0.40 -5.83 -26.78
CA ALA A 269 -1.75 -5.28 -26.56
C ALA A 269 -2.24 -5.56 -25.14
N VAL A 270 -1.93 -6.75 -24.58
CA VAL A 270 -2.21 -7.07 -23.17
C VAL A 270 -1.48 -6.12 -22.23
N GLY A 271 -0.23 -5.75 -22.53
CA GLY A 271 0.54 -4.77 -21.76
C GLY A 271 -0.12 -3.39 -21.71
N TRP A 272 -0.54 -2.85 -22.86
CA TRP A 272 -1.25 -1.57 -22.92
C TRP A 272 -2.59 -1.60 -22.18
N LEU A 273 -3.35 -2.68 -22.30
CA LEU A 273 -4.60 -2.86 -21.57
C LEU A 273 -4.37 -2.99 -20.05
N ALA A 274 -3.30 -3.65 -19.63
CA ALA A 274 -2.95 -3.75 -18.21
C ALA A 274 -2.57 -2.39 -17.58
N ALA A 275 -2.11 -1.42 -18.38
CA ALA A 275 -1.77 -0.08 -17.89
C ALA A 275 -2.99 0.80 -17.55
N VAL A 276 -4.11 0.64 -18.28
CA VAL A 276 -5.30 1.50 -18.13
C VAL A 276 -5.93 1.42 -16.72
N PRO A 277 -6.12 0.23 -16.11
CA PRO A 277 -6.58 0.13 -14.71
C PRO A 277 -5.72 0.92 -13.73
N TYR A 278 -4.38 0.89 -13.87
CA TYR A 278 -3.47 1.64 -13.01
C TYR A 278 -3.55 3.15 -13.23
N LEU A 279 -3.69 3.60 -14.49
CA LEU A 279 -3.91 5.02 -14.80
C LEU A 279 -5.23 5.53 -14.21
N ALA A 280 -6.31 4.75 -14.36
CA ALA A 280 -7.61 5.07 -13.75
C ALA A 280 -7.52 5.12 -12.22
N ALA A 281 -6.78 4.18 -11.61
CA ALA A 281 -6.51 4.18 -10.17
C ALA A 281 -5.76 5.43 -9.71
N ILE A 282 -4.71 5.86 -10.42
CA ILE A 282 -3.95 7.08 -10.09
C ILE A 282 -4.88 8.31 -10.09
N CYS A 283 -5.67 8.48 -11.16
CA CYS A 283 -6.61 9.60 -11.29
C CYS A 283 -7.64 9.60 -10.16
N LEU A 284 -8.22 8.43 -9.85
CA LEU A 284 -9.25 8.30 -8.81
C LEU A 284 -8.67 8.48 -7.39
N MET A 285 -7.47 7.94 -7.12
CA MET A 285 -6.76 8.16 -5.84
C MET A 285 -6.53 9.64 -5.56
N LEU A 286 -6.08 10.40 -6.56
CA LEU A 286 -5.83 11.84 -6.42
C LEU A 286 -7.13 12.62 -6.16
N THR A 287 -8.18 12.34 -6.94
CA THR A 287 -9.48 13.03 -6.78
C THR A 287 -10.17 12.66 -5.47
N VAL A 288 -10.22 11.38 -5.11
CA VAL A 288 -10.85 10.90 -3.87
C VAL A 288 -10.11 11.40 -2.64
N SER A 289 -8.78 11.43 -2.64
CA SER A 289 -8.02 11.96 -1.50
C SER A 289 -8.21 13.45 -1.31
N TRP A 290 -8.29 14.24 -2.40
CA TRP A 290 -8.62 15.66 -2.35
C TRP A 290 -10.05 15.89 -1.83
N LEU A 291 -11.04 15.17 -2.35
CA LEU A 291 -12.43 15.26 -1.87
C LEU A 291 -12.53 14.86 -0.40
N SER A 292 -11.86 13.77 -0.01
CA SER A 292 -11.80 13.31 1.38
C SER A 292 -11.25 14.40 2.30
N ASP A 293 -10.16 15.07 1.90
CA ASP A 293 -9.59 16.19 2.66
C ASP A 293 -10.50 17.43 2.68
N LYS A 294 -11.31 17.66 1.65
CA LYS A 294 -12.27 18.76 1.63
C LYS A 294 -13.47 18.51 2.54
N PHE A 295 -14.02 17.30 2.51
CA PHE A 295 -15.25 16.95 3.23
C PHE A 295 -15.01 16.39 4.63
N GLN A 296 -13.78 15.98 4.96
CA GLN A 296 -13.36 15.47 6.28
C GLN A 296 -14.17 14.27 6.80
N ASN A 297 -14.98 13.63 5.95
CA ASN A 297 -15.72 12.41 6.28
C ASN A 297 -15.06 11.21 5.58
N ARG A 298 -13.90 10.78 6.13
CA ARG A 298 -13.03 9.75 5.51
C ARG A 298 -13.78 8.47 5.16
N LYS A 299 -14.69 8.04 6.04
CA LYS A 299 -15.46 6.80 5.90
C LYS A 299 -16.29 6.77 4.62
N LEU A 300 -16.91 7.90 4.23
CA LEU A 300 -17.69 8.01 2.99
C LEU A 300 -16.83 7.89 1.73
N PHE A 301 -15.51 8.07 1.82
CA PHE A 301 -14.56 7.89 0.72
C PHE A 301 -13.85 6.53 0.78
N ILE A 302 -14.36 5.58 1.57
CA ILE A 302 -13.79 4.24 1.69
C ILE A 302 -14.84 3.20 1.32
N TRP A 303 -15.88 3.02 2.13
CA TRP A 303 -16.82 1.91 1.95
C TRP A 303 -17.62 1.94 0.63
N PRO A 304 -18.07 3.11 0.09
CA PRO A 304 -18.82 3.10 -1.18
C PRO A 304 -17.94 2.70 -2.36
N LEU A 305 -16.67 3.14 -2.34
CA LEU A 305 -15.70 2.77 -3.37
C LEU A 305 -15.39 1.28 -3.31
N LEU A 306 -15.18 0.72 -2.12
CA LEU A 306 -15.00 -0.73 -1.97
C LEU A 306 -16.24 -1.52 -2.42
N LEU A 307 -17.45 -0.99 -2.23
CA LEU A 307 -18.69 -1.60 -2.73
C LEU A 307 -18.77 -1.58 -4.25
N ILE A 308 -18.49 -0.43 -4.87
CA ILE A 308 -18.41 -0.30 -6.34
C ILE A 308 -17.35 -1.26 -6.89
N ALA A 309 -16.19 -1.35 -6.23
CA ALA A 309 -15.12 -2.27 -6.61
C ALA A 309 -15.59 -3.73 -6.58
N ALA A 310 -16.25 -4.16 -5.50
CA ALA A 310 -16.72 -5.53 -5.36
C ALA A 310 -17.76 -5.89 -6.43
N ILE A 311 -18.75 -5.01 -6.67
CA ILE A 311 -19.80 -5.21 -7.66
C ILE A 311 -19.21 -5.23 -9.07
N ALA A 312 -18.37 -4.25 -9.43
CA ALA A 312 -17.76 -4.16 -10.74
C ALA A 312 -16.83 -5.35 -11.02
N PHE A 313 -16.04 -5.78 -10.02
CA PHE A 313 -15.16 -6.94 -10.13
C PHE A 313 -15.93 -8.24 -10.38
N PHE A 314 -17.00 -8.48 -9.60
CA PHE A 314 -17.81 -9.67 -9.77
C PHE A 314 -18.62 -9.66 -11.08
N ALA A 315 -19.18 -8.51 -11.46
CA ALA A 315 -19.89 -8.35 -12.72
C ALA A 315 -18.97 -8.52 -13.94
N SER A 316 -17.72 -8.05 -13.87
CA SER A 316 -16.69 -8.28 -14.88
C SER A 316 -16.50 -9.78 -15.14
N TRP A 317 -16.44 -10.58 -14.09
CA TRP A 317 -16.32 -12.04 -14.19
C TRP A 317 -17.56 -12.71 -14.80
N LEU A 318 -18.77 -12.32 -14.36
CA LEU A 318 -20.03 -12.89 -14.88
C LEU A 318 -20.20 -12.66 -16.38
N LEU A 319 -19.81 -11.50 -16.88
CA LEU A 319 -19.87 -11.17 -18.30
C LEU A 319 -18.80 -11.91 -19.10
N GLY A 320 -17.60 -12.08 -18.52
CA GLY A 320 -16.48 -12.80 -19.12
C GLY A 320 -16.24 -12.40 -20.59
N ASN A 321 -16.04 -13.42 -21.43
CA ASN A 321 -15.76 -13.23 -22.87
C ASN A 321 -16.99 -12.90 -23.71
N GLN A 322 -18.21 -13.00 -23.16
CA GLN A 322 -19.44 -12.69 -23.92
C GLN A 322 -19.50 -11.20 -24.30
N SER A 323 -18.86 -10.34 -23.51
CA SER A 323 -18.74 -8.91 -23.78
C SER A 323 -17.42 -8.39 -23.22
N PHE A 324 -16.32 -8.74 -23.89
CA PHE A 324 -14.94 -8.41 -23.47
C PHE A 324 -14.79 -6.94 -23.05
N TRP A 325 -15.19 -6.00 -23.90
CA TRP A 325 -15.00 -4.56 -23.63
C TRP A 325 -15.79 -4.06 -22.41
N LEU A 326 -16.98 -4.60 -22.16
CA LEU A 326 -17.76 -4.26 -20.97
C LEU A 326 -17.16 -4.88 -19.71
N SER A 327 -16.76 -6.16 -19.79
CA SER A 327 -16.05 -6.84 -18.70
C SER A 327 -14.75 -6.11 -18.34
N TYR A 328 -14.00 -5.67 -19.34
CA TYR A 328 -12.78 -4.89 -19.18
C TYR A 328 -13.03 -3.50 -18.59
N ALA A 329 -14.05 -2.78 -19.05
CA ALA A 329 -14.42 -1.48 -18.48
C ALA A 329 -14.78 -1.60 -16.99
N LEU A 330 -15.54 -2.64 -16.61
CA LEU A 330 -15.84 -2.95 -15.21
C LEU A 330 -14.58 -3.31 -14.42
N LEU A 331 -13.64 -4.02 -15.02
CA LEU A 331 -12.36 -4.35 -14.41
C LEU A 331 -11.52 -3.08 -14.12
N VAL A 332 -11.50 -2.12 -15.05
CA VAL A 332 -10.86 -0.81 -14.87
C VAL A 332 -11.50 -0.03 -13.72
N VAL A 333 -12.85 0.01 -13.66
CA VAL A 333 -13.59 0.64 -12.56
C VAL A 333 -13.27 -0.06 -11.23
N ALA A 334 -13.26 -1.39 -11.21
CA ALA A 334 -12.94 -2.17 -10.03
C ALA A 334 -11.55 -1.84 -9.50
N ALA A 335 -10.54 -1.86 -10.37
CA ALA A 335 -9.17 -1.50 -10.01
C ALA A 335 -9.08 -0.08 -9.43
N ALA A 336 -9.68 0.90 -10.10
CA ALA A 336 -9.64 2.28 -9.64
C ALA A 336 -10.28 2.43 -8.25
N CYS A 337 -11.45 1.83 -8.05
CA CYS A 337 -12.18 1.86 -6.78
C CYS A 337 -11.52 1.01 -5.68
N MET A 338 -10.72 -0.01 -6.03
CA MET A 338 -9.90 -0.76 -5.08
C MET A 338 -8.71 0.06 -4.58
N TYR A 339 -8.14 0.95 -5.38
CA TYR A 339 -6.96 1.75 -4.99
C TYR A 339 -7.32 3.10 -4.35
N ALA A 340 -8.40 3.74 -4.79
CA ALA A 340 -8.78 5.07 -4.32
C ALA A 340 -8.93 5.22 -2.78
N PRO A 341 -9.40 4.22 -2.02
CA PRO A 341 -9.56 4.32 -0.56
C PRO A 341 -8.27 4.40 0.26
N TYR A 342 -7.10 4.09 -0.30
CA TYR A 342 -5.83 3.99 0.42
C TYR A 342 -5.46 5.25 1.22
N GLY A 343 -5.50 6.42 0.58
CA GLY A 343 -5.22 7.70 1.27
C GLY A 343 -6.19 7.97 2.42
N PRO A 344 -7.51 8.00 2.17
CA PRO A 344 -8.53 8.20 3.21
C PRO A 344 -8.45 7.17 4.34
N PHE A 345 -8.19 5.89 4.04
CA PHE A 345 -8.13 4.81 5.01
C PHE A 345 -7.00 5.01 6.02
N PHE A 346 -5.77 5.24 5.54
CA PHE A 346 -4.64 5.49 6.43
C PHE A 346 -4.71 6.86 7.12
N ALA A 347 -5.41 7.84 6.53
CA ALA A 347 -5.65 9.13 7.17
C ALA A 347 -6.68 9.05 8.31
N LEU A 348 -7.62 8.10 8.26
CA LEU A 348 -8.63 7.87 9.29
C LEU A 348 -8.02 7.34 10.61
N ILE A 349 -7.00 6.49 10.54
CA ILE A 349 -6.38 5.85 11.72
C ILE A 349 -5.93 6.88 12.80
N PRO A 350 -5.13 7.92 12.48
CA PRO A 350 -4.71 8.93 13.45
C PRO A 350 -5.82 9.90 13.87
N GLU A 351 -6.98 9.87 13.24
CA GLU A 351 -8.18 10.58 13.70
C GLU A 351 -8.97 9.77 14.73
N LEU A 352 -8.80 8.44 14.77
CA LEU A 352 -9.51 7.54 15.70
C LEU A 352 -8.67 7.16 16.92
N LEU A 353 -7.35 7.27 16.83
CA LEU A 353 -6.40 6.76 17.81
C LEU A 353 -5.47 7.86 18.31
N PRO A 354 -5.11 7.85 19.60
CA PRO A 354 -4.21 8.86 20.15
C PRO A 354 -2.80 8.71 19.58
N ARG A 355 -2.10 9.84 19.46
CA ARG A 355 -0.76 9.95 18.85
C ARG A 355 0.25 8.94 19.42
N ASN A 356 0.15 8.61 20.71
CA ASN A 356 1.08 7.71 21.38
C ASN A 356 0.97 6.26 20.88
N VAL A 357 -0.16 5.81 20.33
CA VAL A 357 -0.36 4.43 19.85
C VAL A 357 -0.63 4.32 18.35
N SER A 358 -1.04 5.42 17.70
CA SER A 358 -1.46 5.46 16.30
C SER A 358 -0.43 4.82 15.35
N GLY A 359 0.87 5.09 15.53
CA GLY A 359 1.93 4.50 14.70
C GLY A 359 2.03 2.98 14.79
N VAL A 360 1.94 2.41 16.00
CA VAL A 360 1.97 0.96 16.21
C VAL A 360 0.69 0.31 15.66
N SER A 361 -0.46 0.98 15.85
CA SER A 361 -1.74 0.53 15.28
C SER A 361 -1.74 0.54 13.76
N MET A 362 -1.15 1.55 13.10
CA MET A 362 -0.94 1.55 11.64
C MET A 362 -0.09 0.35 11.20
N GLY A 363 0.99 0.05 11.95
CA GLY A 363 1.81 -1.14 11.70
C GLY A 363 1.01 -2.43 11.79
N MET A 364 0.18 -2.59 12.83
CA MET A 364 -0.68 -3.76 12.98
C MET A 364 -1.72 -3.85 11.86
N ILE A 365 -2.42 -2.76 11.55
CA ILE A 365 -3.43 -2.72 10.48
C ILE A 365 -2.80 -3.12 9.15
N ASN A 366 -1.63 -2.53 8.83
CA ASN A 366 -0.94 -2.87 7.60
C ASN A 366 -0.39 -4.29 7.58
N SER A 367 0.03 -4.82 8.73
CA SER A 367 0.52 -6.20 8.85
C SER A 367 -0.58 -7.18 8.44
N PHE A 368 -1.80 -7.00 8.95
CA PHE A 368 -2.94 -7.79 8.52
C PHE A 368 -3.31 -7.57 7.04
N GLY A 369 -3.08 -6.36 6.49
CA GLY A 369 -3.12 -6.12 5.05
C GLY A 369 -2.15 -7.00 4.27
N ALA A 370 -0.90 -7.09 4.72
CA ALA A 370 0.10 -7.96 4.11
C ALA A 370 -0.28 -9.45 4.23
N LEU A 371 -0.86 -9.89 5.35
CA LEU A 371 -1.44 -11.23 5.45
C LEU A 371 -2.55 -11.45 4.42
N GLY A 372 -3.42 -10.45 4.22
CA GLY A 372 -4.42 -10.46 3.16
C GLY A 372 -3.79 -10.52 1.76
N ALA A 373 -2.72 -9.78 1.52
CA ALA A 373 -1.97 -9.81 0.26
C ALA A 373 -1.33 -11.19 0.00
N PHE A 374 -0.75 -11.82 1.03
CA PHE A 374 -0.25 -13.19 0.97
C PHE A 374 -1.34 -14.16 0.55
N LEU A 375 -2.51 -14.11 1.21
CA LEU A 375 -3.65 -14.94 0.88
C LEU A 375 -4.18 -14.65 -0.54
N GLY A 376 -4.31 -13.38 -0.92
CA GLY A 376 -4.75 -12.99 -2.27
C GLY A 376 -3.80 -13.45 -3.37
N ALA A 377 -2.49 -13.41 -3.14
CA ALA A 377 -1.47 -13.86 -4.08
C ALA A 377 -1.42 -15.39 -4.20
N TRP A 378 -1.30 -16.09 -3.07
CA TRP A 378 -1.05 -17.53 -3.02
C TRP A 378 -2.34 -18.36 -3.15
N LEU A 379 -3.37 -18.03 -2.37
CA LEU A 379 -4.59 -18.84 -2.30
C LEU A 379 -5.38 -18.77 -3.61
N VAL A 380 -5.40 -17.62 -4.30
CA VAL A 380 -6.02 -17.48 -5.62
C VAL A 380 -5.35 -18.40 -6.64
N GLY A 381 -4.01 -18.46 -6.65
CA GLY A 381 -3.29 -19.38 -7.54
C GLY A 381 -3.54 -20.84 -7.23
N TYR A 382 -3.53 -21.19 -5.94
CA TYR A 382 -3.85 -22.53 -5.48
C TYR A 382 -5.29 -22.95 -5.87
N LEU A 383 -6.28 -22.07 -5.64
CA LEU A 383 -7.68 -22.31 -5.99
C LEU A 383 -7.85 -22.50 -7.50
N ASN A 384 -7.20 -21.66 -8.31
CA ASN A 384 -7.22 -21.82 -9.78
C ASN A 384 -6.64 -23.17 -10.21
N GLY A 385 -5.53 -23.60 -9.59
CA GLY A 385 -4.87 -24.86 -9.89
C GLY A 385 -5.72 -26.09 -9.53
N VAL A 386 -6.37 -26.10 -8.37
CA VAL A 386 -7.17 -27.25 -7.90
C VAL A 386 -8.53 -27.32 -8.60
N THR A 387 -9.16 -26.18 -8.87
CA THR A 387 -10.51 -26.14 -9.44
C THR A 387 -10.54 -26.16 -10.96
N GLY A 388 -9.38 -25.96 -11.61
CA GLY A 388 -9.25 -25.93 -13.07
C GLY A 388 -9.86 -24.69 -13.74
N GLY A 389 -10.28 -23.68 -12.97
CA GLY A 389 -10.88 -22.47 -13.51
C GLY A 389 -10.87 -21.27 -12.54
N PRO A 390 -11.05 -20.05 -13.06
CA PRO A 390 -10.92 -18.83 -12.26
C PRO A 390 -12.12 -18.55 -11.32
N GLY A 391 -13.27 -19.20 -11.52
CA GLY A 391 -14.54 -18.79 -10.89
C GLY A 391 -14.55 -18.79 -9.36
N VAL A 392 -13.97 -19.81 -8.74
CA VAL A 392 -13.89 -19.91 -7.27
C VAL A 392 -13.04 -18.79 -6.70
N SER A 393 -11.91 -18.49 -7.33
CA SER A 393 -11.01 -17.43 -6.89
C SER A 393 -11.63 -16.03 -7.03
N TYR A 394 -12.34 -15.77 -8.14
CA TYR A 394 -13.07 -14.51 -8.32
C TYR A 394 -14.17 -14.33 -7.27
N THR A 395 -14.92 -15.39 -7.01
CA THR A 395 -15.98 -15.37 -5.98
C THR A 395 -15.40 -15.12 -4.60
N PHE A 396 -14.29 -15.80 -4.26
CA PHE A 396 -13.57 -15.59 -3.00
C PHE A 396 -13.11 -14.13 -2.83
N MET A 397 -12.46 -13.55 -3.84
CA MET A 397 -12.01 -12.15 -3.81
C MET A 397 -13.18 -11.16 -3.70
N ALA A 398 -14.26 -11.38 -4.45
CA ALA A 398 -15.45 -10.53 -4.40
C ALA A 398 -16.12 -10.57 -3.01
N ILE A 399 -16.24 -11.77 -2.41
CA ILE A 399 -16.78 -11.93 -1.05
C ILE A 399 -15.88 -11.24 -0.02
N ALA A 400 -14.55 -11.37 -0.15
CA ALA A 400 -13.62 -10.68 0.74
C ALA A 400 -13.80 -9.15 0.66
N LEU A 401 -13.92 -8.59 -0.55
CA LEU A 401 -14.19 -7.17 -0.74
C LEU A 401 -15.53 -6.75 -0.12
N LEU A 402 -16.61 -7.51 -0.34
CA LEU A 402 -17.92 -7.22 0.27
C LEU A 402 -17.86 -7.29 1.80
N ALA A 403 -17.17 -8.28 2.37
CA ALA A 403 -16.97 -8.38 3.81
C ALA A 403 -16.19 -7.16 4.35
N SER A 404 -15.20 -6.67 3.62
CA SER A 404 -14.48 -5.43 3.96
C SER A 404 -15.40 -4.20 3.99
N VAL A 405 -16.38 -4.12 3.07
CA VAL A 405 -17.40 -3.04 3.03
C VAL A 405 -18.25 -3.08 4.29
N VAL A 406 -18.80 -4.24 4.64
CA VAL A 406 -19.66 -4.40 5.81
C VAL A 406 -18.91 -4.03 7.09
N LEU A 407 -17.68 -4.53 7.26
CA LEU A 407 -16.86 -4.21 8.43
C LEU A 407 -16.51 -2.72 8.49
N MET A 408 -16.15 -2.12 7.35
CA MET A 408 -15.82 -0.69 7.28
C MET A 408 -17.04 0.18 7.61
N TYR A 409 -18.24 -0.22 7.17
CA TYR A 409 -19.49 0.43 7.53
C TYR A 409 -19.77 0.36 9.04
N CYS A 410 -19.39 -0.74 9.71
CA CYS A 410 -19.54 -0.87 11.16
C CYS A 410 -18.50 -0.10 11.99
N VAL A 411 -17.40 0.39 11.39
CA VAL A 411 -16.40 1.22 12.12
C VAL A 411 -17.06 2.53 12.54
N ARG A 412 -17.18 2.76 13.85
CA ARG A 412 -17.72 4.02 14.40
C ARG A 412 -16.66 5.11 14.36
N ALA A 413 -16.96 6.23 13.72
CA ALA A 413 -16.14 7.44 13.83
C ALA A 413 -16.54 8.19 15.11
N GLN A 414 -15.57 8.69 15.88
CA GLN A 414 -15.82 9.35 17.18
C GLN A 414 -16.77 10.57 17.12
N ASN A 415 -17.03 11.11 15.92
CA ASN A 415 -17.95 12.24 15.72
C ASN A 415 -19.44 11.92 15.96
N GLU A 416 -19.83 10.66 16.16
CA GLU A 416 -21.23 10.32 16.49
C GLU A 416 -21.57 10.51 17.99
N THR A 417 -20.59 10.76 18.86
CA THR A 417 -20.81 10.92 20.30
C THR A 417 -20.99 12.36 20.79
N THR A 418 -20.99 13.36 19.90
CA THR A 418 -21.25 14.77 20.26
C THR A 418 -22.33 15.40 19.39
N SER A 419 -23.53 14.81 19.38
CA SER A 419 -24.75 15.60 19.21
C SER A 419 -25.37 15.77 20.60
N PRO A 420 -25.23 16.93 21.26
CA PRO A 420 -26.04 17.27 22.41
C PRO A 420 -27.45 17.60 21.91
N SER A 421 -28.24 16.57 21.59
CA SER A 421 -29.62 16.75 21.11
C SER A 421 -30.56 15.70 21.70
N ALA A 422 -30.40 15.37 22.98
CA ALA A 422 -31.35 14.52 23.71
C ALA A 422 -31.53 14.84 25.21
N GLU A 423 -30.83 15.84 25.77
CA GLU A 423 -30.92 16.16 27.22
C GLU A 423 -31.66 17.47 27.54
N MET A 424 -32.26 18.14 26.55
CA MET A 424 -33.04 19.38 26.74
C MET A 424 -34.56 19.21 26.61
N ALA A 425 -35.07 17.98 26.59
CA ALA A 425 -36.52 17.71 26.48
C ALA A 425 -37.18 17.23 27.79
N THR A 426 -36.45 17.15 28.90
CA THR A 426 -37.04 16.84 30.22
C THR A 426 -36.24 17.52 31.33
N ARG A 427 -36.49 18.80 31.55
CA ARG A 427 -36.41 19.46 32.86
C ARG A 427 -37.14 20.78 32.85
#